data_AF-K1SQ01-F1
#
_entry.id   AF-K1SQ01-F1
#
_cell.length_a   1.000
_cell.length_b   1.000
_cell.length_c   1.000
_cell.angle_alpha   90.00
_cell.angle_beta   90.00
_cell.angle_gamma   90.00
#
_symmetry.space_group_name_H-M   'P 1'
#
loop_
_entity.id
_entity.type
_entity.pdbx_description
1 polymer ?
#
loop_
_entity_poly.entity_id
_entity_poly.type
_entity_poly.pdbx_seq_one_letter_code
_entity_poly.pdbx_strand_id
1 'polypeptide(L)'
;EERGNRIFPTSDKSLDVLKAFETELKNKRVKIKFNTRVVGIETKENKVVSVMYEDENGGQKKILANKVILATGGKTYSATGSTGDGYEIAQKLGHTIVPVKPSLVPLTAEGESLNTCKEMQGLSLRNVQIKLIDASKNKAIYEDFGEMLFTHFGVSGPTILVHQHI
;
A
#
# COMPACT_ATOMS: atom_id res chain seq x y z
N GLU A 1 21.97 -6.82 5.28
CA GLU A 1 20.98 -7.71 4.62
C GLU A 1 20.46 -8.64 5.69
N GLU A 2 19.15 -8.69 5.89
CA GLU A 2 18.52 -9.62 6.84
C GLU A 2 17.90 -10.83 6.12
N ARG A 3 17.40 -11.81 6.90
CA ARG A 3 16.58 -12.92 6.39
C ARG A 3 15.55 -12.42 5.38
N GLY A 4 15.45 -13.12 4.25
CA GLY A 4 14.53 -12.80 3.15
C GLY A 4 15.00 -11.67 2.23
N ASN A 5 16.31 -11.42 2.10
CA ASN A 5 16.91 -10.39 1.25
C ASN A 5 16.40 -8.97 1.54
N ARG A 6 15.99 -8.73 2.78
CA ARG A 6 15.49 -7.42 3.21
C ARG A 6 16.67 -6.48 3.41
N ILE A 7 16.59 -5.31 2.79
CA ILE A 7 17.61 -4.28 2.86
C ILE A 7 17.11 -3.16 3.75
N PHE A 8 17.91 -2.81 4.75
CA PHE A 8 17.67 -1.73 5.68
C PHE A 8 18.82 -0.72 5.59
N PRO A 9 18.57 0.58 5.85
CA PRO A 9 19.65 1.54 6.01
C PRO A 9 20.54 1.10 7.18
N THR A 10 21.85 1.29 7.07
CA THR A 10 22.81 0.91 8.14
C THR A 10 22.56 1.61 9.46
N SER A 11 21.80 2.71 9.46
CA SER A 11 21.41 3.48 10.64
C SER A 11 20.13 2.99 11.30
N ASP A 12 19.41 2.03 10.70
CA ASP A 12 18.07 1.58 11.07
C ASP A 12 17.02 2.70 11.15
N LYS A 13 17.26 3.84 10.48
CA LYS A 13 16.36 5.00 10.48
C LYS A 13 15.77 5.24 9.09
N SER A 14 14.44 5.13 8.99
CA SER A 14 13.69 5.49 7.77
C SER A 14 13.94 6.94 7.33
N LEU A 15 14.23 7.83 8.28
CA LEU A 15 14.53 9.23 8.03
C LEU A 15 15.76 9.43 7.13
N ASP A 16 16.72 8.52 7.15
CA ASP A 16 17.92 8.67 6.33
C ASP A 16 17.65 8.37 4.86
N VAL A 17 16.73 7.45 4.58
CA VAL A 17 16.21 7.22 3.22
C VAL A 17 15.48 8.46 2.71
N LEU A 18 14.61 9.06 3.53
CA LEU A 18 13.89 10.30 3.18
C LEU A 18 14.87 11.43 2.85
N LYS A 19 15.84 11.69 3.73
CA LYS A 19 16.84 12.75 3.54
C LYS A 19 17.68 12.55 2.27
N ALA A 20 17.99 11.30 1.92
CA ALA A 20 18.71 11.00 0.68
C ALA A 20 17.90 11.47 -0.54
N PHE A 21 16.60 11.19 -0.59
CA PHE A 21 15.73 11.67 -1.66
C PHE A 21 15.54 13.19 -1.63
N GLU A 22 15.31 13.81 -0.47
CA GLU A 22 15.17 15.26 -0.35
C GLU A 22 16.42 16.00 -0.85
N THR A 23 17.60 15.48 -0.50
CA THR A 23 18.88 16.03 -0.94
C THR A 23 19.01 15.95 -2.46
N GLU A 24 18.68 14.81 -3.07
CA GLU A 24 18.75 14.64 -4.53
C GLU A 24 17.75 15.54 -5.26
N LEU A 25 16.51 15.63 -4.78
CA LEU A 25 15.50 16.54 -5.33
C LEU A 25 15.94 17.99 -5.27
N LYS A 26 16.56 18.41 -4.15
CA LYS A 26 17.14 19.75 -3.98
C LYS A 26 18.30 19.99 -4.95
N ASN A 27 19.21 19.03 -5.10
CA ASN A 27 20.35 19.12 -6.03
C ASN A 27 19.88 19.27 -7.48
N LYS A 28 18.80 18.58 -7.85
CA LYS A 28 18.15 18.69 -9.17
C LYS A 28 17.20 19.88 -9.29
N ARG A 29 17.06 20.70 -8.24
CA ARG A 29 16.20 21.90 -8.19
C ARG A 29 14.73 21.59 -8.49
N VAL A 30 14.25 20.42 -8.07
CA VAL A 30 12.84 20.05 -8.19
C VAL A 30 12.01 20.93 -7.26
N LYS A 31 10.94 21.53 -7.78
CA LYS A 31 10.00 22.34 -6.97
C LYS A 31 9.01 21.42 -6.28
N ILE A 32 9.00 21.45 -4.95
CA ILE A 32 8.08 20.67 -4.12
C ILE A 32 7.03 21.61 -3.54
N LYS A 33 5.75 21.24 -3.64
CA LYS A 33 4.63 21.96 -3.03
C LYS A 33 3.90 21.02 -2.08
N PHE A 34 4.02 21.28 -0.78
CA PHE A 34 3.25 20.59 0.25
C PHE A 34 1.87 21.23 0.43
N ASN A 35 1.00 20.59 1.22
CA ASN A 35 -0.37 21.07 1.50
C ASN A 35 -1.14 21.45 0.23
N THR A 36 -0.93 20.67 -0.84
CA THR A 36 -1.44 20.92 -2.18
C THR A 36 -2.09 19.65 -2.68
N ARG A 37 -3.41 19.52 -2.48
CA ARG A 37 -4.14 18.31 -2.84
C ARG A 37 -4.55 18.38 -4.30
N VAL A 38 -4.05 17.46 -5.13
CA VAL A 38 -4.46 17.35 -6.53
C VAL A 38 -5.87 16.76 -6.61
N VAL A 39 -6.76 17.44 -7.32
CA VAL A 39 -8.18 17.03 -7.47
C VAL A 39 -8.53 16.59 -8.89
N GLY A 40 -7.66 16.85 -9.86
CA GLY A 40 -7.87 16.37 -11.22
C GLY A 40 -6.78 16.78 -12.21
N ILE A 41 -6.87 16.19 -13.40
CA ILE A 41 -5.98 16.46 -14.53
C ILE A 41 -6.87 16.88 -15.71
N GLU A 42 -6.58 18.03 -16.30
CA GLU A 42 -7.30 18.56 -17.44
C GLU A 42 -6.61 18.13 -18.72
N THR A 43 -7.40 17.61 -19.66
CA THR A 43 -6.92 17.19 -20.97
C THR A 43 -7.70 17.88 -22.09
N LYS A 44 -7.03 18.14 -23.21
CA LYS A 44 -7.63 18.63 -24.46
C LYS A 44 -7.03 17.83 -25.60
N GLU A 45 -7.88 17.30 -26.49
CA GLU A 45 -7.44 16.49 -27.63
C GLU A 45 -6.48 15.35 -27.21
N ASN A 46 -6.82 14.65 -26.11
CA ASN A 46 -6.02 13.58 -25.50
C ASN A 46 -4.60 13.98 -25.03
N LYS A 47 -4.35 15.28 -24.81
CA LYS A 47 -3.10 15.79 -24.24
C LYS A 47 -3.36 16.47 -22.91
N VAL A 48 -2.47 16.26 -21.93
CA VAL A 48 -2.52 16.97 -20.66
C VAL A 48 -2.23 18.45 -20.88
N VAL A 49 -3.08 19.30 -20.31
CA VAL A 49 -2.96 20.77 -20.38
C VAL A 49 -2.63 21.35 -19.01
N SER A 50 -3.30 20.86 -17.97
CA SER A 50 -3.13 21.38 -16.61
C SER A 50 -3.44 20.33 -15.54
N VAL A 51 -2.95 20.59 -14.33
CA VAL A 51 -3.29 19.86 -13.10
C VAL A 51 -4.05 20.79 -12.19
N MET A 52 -5.22 20.35 -11.73
CA MET A 52 -6.08 21.07 -10.79
C MET A 52 -5.76 20.64 -9.37
N TYR A 53 -5.62 21.60 -8.46
CA TYR A 53 -5.33 21.32 -7.06
C TYR A 53 -6.03 22.31 -6.13
N GLU A 54 -6.24 21.87 -4.90
CA GLU A 54 -6.69 22.69 -3.77
C GLU A 54 -5.49 23.05 -2.91
N ASP A 55 -5.37 24.34 -2.57
CA ASP A 55 -4.38 24.79 -1.58
C ASP A 55 -4.87 24.62 -0.14
N GLU A 56 -4.02 24.95 0.82
CA GLU A 56 -4.31 24.84 2.25
C GLU A 56 -5.52 25.68 2.72
N ASN A 57 -5.95 26.68 1.93
CA ASN A 57 -7.10 27.51 2.22
C ASN A 57 -8.38 27.01 1.51
N GLY A 58 -8.32 25.86 0.84
CA GLY A 58 -9.41 25.30 0.04
C GLY A 58 -9.61 25.99 -1.31
N GLY A 59 -8.68 26.86 -1.72
CA GLY A 59 -8.75 27.55 -3.00
C GLY A 59 -8.37 26.62 -4.15
N GLN A 60 -9.26 26.48 -5.13
CA GLN A 60 -8.96 25.72 -6.35
C GLN A 60 -8.06 26.52 -7.29
N LYS A 61 -6.95 25.90 -7.69
CA LYS A 61 -5.93 26.47 -8.57
C LYS A 61 -5.54 25.46 -9.65
N LYS A 62 -4.87 25.95 -10.68
CA LYS A 62 -4.34 25.14 -11.78
C LYS A 62 -2.87 25.41 -11.99
N ILE A 63 -2.12 24.39 -12.37
CA ILE A 63 -0.74 24.50 -12.87
C ILE A 63 -0.65 23.88 -14.26
N LEU A 64 -0.05 24.61 -15.20
CA LEU A 64 0.14 24.12 -16.56
C LEU A 64 1.17 23.00 -16.58
N ALA A 65 0.86 21.91 -17.27
CA ALA A 65 1.75 20.77 -17.43
C ALA A 65 1.40 20.01 -18.72
N ASN A 66 2.43 19.60 -19.46
CA ASN A 66 2.24 18.80 -20.68
C ASN A 66 2.37 17.29 -20.40
N LYS A 67 2.93 16.92 -19.25
CA LYS A 67 3.19 15.54 -18.81
C LYS A 67 2.95 15.45 -17.31
N VAL A 68 2.28 14.38 -16.89
CA VAL A 68 1.96 14.13 -15.49
C VAL A 68 2.31 12.67 -15.16
N ILE A 69 2.94 12.48 -14.01
CA ILE A 69 3.17 11.16 -13.42
C ILE A 69 2.26 11.08 -12.19
N LEU A 70 1.37 10.10 -12.15
CA LEU A 70 0.48 9.87 -11.02
C LEU A 70 1.12 8.89 -10.04
N ALA A 71 1.60 9.40 -8.91
CA ALA A 71 2.32 8.64 -7.89
C ALA A 71 1.68 8.81 -6.49
N THR A 72 0.35 8.70 -6.41
CA THR A 72 -0.46 9.02 -5.21
C THR A 72 -0.55 7.88 -4.18
N GLY A 73 0.17 6.77 -4.40
CA GLY A 73 0.01 5.57 -3.58
C GLY A 73 -1.33 4.87 -3.79
N GLY A 74 -1.72 4.05 -2.82
CA GLY A 74 -2.93 3.22 -2.85
C GLY A 74 -4.07 3.77 -2.00
N LYS A 75 -4.86 2.86 -1.41
CA LYS A 75 -5.96 3.16 -0.48
C LYS A 75 -5.72 2.62 0.94
N THR A 76 -4.51 2.15 1.21
CA THR A 76 -4.11 1.61 2.52
C THR A 76 -3.62 2.72 3.41
N TYR A 77 -3.95 2.67 4.70
CA TYR A 77 -3.42 3.59 5.71
C TYR A 77 -3.70 5.07 5.37
N SER A 78 -4.97 5.42 5.12
CA SER A 78 -5.42 6.74 4.64
C SER A 78 -4.93 7.94 5.46
N ALA A 79 -4.63 7.73 6.75
CA ALA A 79 -4.03 8.75 7.62
C ALA A 79 -2.67 9.27 7.12
N THR A 80 -1.95 8.53 6.26
CA THR A 80 -0.69 8.98 5.63
C THR A 80 -0.90 9.73 4.31
N GLY A 81 -2.16 9.91 3.88
CA GLY A 81 -2.53 10.59 2.63
C GLY A 81 -2.81 9.65 1.45
N SER A 82 -2.65 8.33 1.61
CA SER A 82 -3.03 7.33 0.59
C SER A 82 -4.55 7.07 0.62
N THR A 83 -5.34 7.99 0.09
CA THR A 83 -6.82 7.99 0.16
C THR A 83 -7.50 7.34 -1.04
N GLY A 84 -6.75 7.02 -2.10
CA GLY A 84 -7.29 6.49 -3.35
C GLY A 84 -7.65 7.56 -4.40
N ASP A 85 -7.36 8.84 -4.15
CA ASP A 85 -7.65 9.96 -5.07
C ASP A 85 -7.11 9.69 -6.50
N GLY A 86 -5.94 9.06 -6.62
CA GLY A 86 -5.36 8.73 -7.93
C GLY A 86 -6.20 7.76 -8.76
N TYR A 87 -6.90 6.81 -8.13
CA TYR A 87 -7.77 5.88 -8.85
C TYR A 87 -8.94 6.63 -9.49
N GLU A 88 -9.54 7.57 -8.76
CA GLU A 88 -10.63 8.41 -9.27
C GLU A 88 -10.16 9.32 -10.40
N ILE A 89 -8.98 9.93 -10.27
CA ILE A 89 -8.37 10.76 -11.31
C ILE A 89 -8.11 9.92 -12.57
N ALA A 90 -7.52 8.73 -12.43
CA ALA A 90 -7.24 7.85 -13.56
C ALA A 90 -8.54 7.38 -14.24
N GLN A 91 -9.59 7.06 -13.47
CA GLN A 91 -10.90 6.71 -14.01
C GLN A 91 -11.53 7.86 -14.82
N LYS A 92 -11.47 9.10 -14.31
CA LYS A 92 -11.95 10.30 -15.03
C LYS A 92 -11.19 10.56 -16.34
N LEU A 93 -9.93 10.12 -16.42
CA LEU A 93 -9.13 10.17 -17.64
C LEU A 93 -9.42 9.01 -18.62
N GLY A 94 -10.35 8.11 -18.28
CA GLY A 94 -10.78 6.99 -19.13
C GLY A 94 -10.05 5.67 -18.88
N HIS A 95 -9.22 5.57 -17.83
CA HIS A 95 -8.58 4.30 -17.48
C HIS A 95 -9.55 3.36 -16.74
N THR A 96 -9.39 2.05 -16.98
CA THR A 96 -10.07 1.02 -16.20
C THR A 96 -9.34 0.79 -14.89
N ILE A 97 -10.07 0.86 -13.76
CA ILE A 97 -9.55 0.55 -12.44
C ILE A 97 -10.00 -0.86 -12.07
N VAL A 98 -9.03 -1.76 -11.86
CA VAL A 98 -9.30 -3.10 -11.30
C VAL A 98 -9.77 -2.94 -9.84
N PRO A 99 -10.74 -3.75 -9.36
CA PRO A 99 -11.19 -3.68 -7.98
C PRO A 99 -10.03 -3.72 -6.98
N VAL A 100 -9.93 -2.68 -6.15
CA VAL A 100 -8.90 -2.57 -5.12
C VAL A 100 -9.23 -3.53 -3.99
N LYS A 101 -8.33 -4.47 -3.72
CA LYS A 101 -8.44 -5.45 -2.64
C LYS A 101 -7.34 -5.21 -1.61
N PRO A 102 -7.59 -5.48 -0.32
CA PRO A 102 -6.55 -5.45 0.69
C PRO A 102 -5.47 -6.48 0.36
N SER A 103 -4.22 -6.16 0.67
CA SER A 103 -3.09 -7.07 0.58
C SER A 103 -2.13 -6.81 1.73
N LEU A 104 -1.32 -7.79 2.09
CA LEU A 104 -0.46 -7.75 3.27
C LEU A 104 -1.22 -7.53 4.57
N VAL A 105 -2.42 -8.13 4.66
CA VAL A 105 -3.29 -8.05 5.84
C VAL A 105 -3.35 -9.38 6.59
N PRO A 106 -3.53 -9.35 7.92
CA PRO A 106 -3.80 -10.56 8.70
C PRO A 106 -5.07 -11.29 8.25
N LEU A 107 -5.19 -12.56 8.61
CA LEU A 107 -6.42 -13.34 8.42
C LEU A 107 -7.24 -13.33 9.71
N THR A 108 -8.54 -13.10 9.57
CA THR A 108 -9.49 -13.18 10.68
C THR A 108 -10.04 -14.58 10.82
N ALA A 109 -10.13 -15.08 12.05
CA ALA A 109 -10.77 -16.33 12.37
C ALA A 109 -12.21 -16.10 12.85
N GLU A 110 -13.06 -17.11 12.68
CA GLU A 110 -14.46 -17.09 13.13
C GLU A 110 -14.78 -18.37 13.90
N GLY A 111 -15.90 -18.36 14.64
CA GLY A 111 -16.39 -19.52 15.39
C GLY A 111 -15.38 -20.08 16.39
N GLU A 112 -15.23 -21.40 16.40
CA GLU A 112 -14.31 -22.11 17.30
C GLU A 112 -12.84 -21.71 17.04
N SER A 113 -12.45 -21.51 15.78
CA SER A 113 -11.09 -21.10 15.43
C SER A 113 -10.72 -19.73 16.02
N LEU A 114 -11.68 -18.81 16.17
CA LEU A 114 -11.45 -17.53 16.85
C LEU A 114 -11.15 -17.73 18.34
N ASN A 115 -11.85 -18.65 19.00
CA ASN A 115 -11.61 -18.96 20.41
C ASN A 115 -10.19 -19.54 20.59
N THR A 116 -9.79 -20.48 19.72
CA THR A 116 -8.41 -21.00 19.71
C THR A 116 -7.38 -19.89 19.50
N CYS A 117 -7.61 -18.96 18.57
CA CYS A 117 -6.69 -17.85 18.32
C CYS A 117 -6.56 -16.92 19.54
N LYS A 118 -7.66 -16.67 20.28
CA LYS A 118 -7.65 -15.87 21.51
C LYS A 118 -6.89 -16.56 22.63
N GLU A 119 -7.09 -17.86 22.83
CA GLU A 119 -6.35 -18.64 23.84
C GLU A 119 -4.85 -18.67 23.56
N MET A 120 -4.47 -18.71 22.27
CA MET A 120 -3.07 -18.74 21.83
C MET A 120 -2.50 -17.35 21.54
N GLN A 121 -3.22 -16.27 21.85
CA GLN A 121 -2.82 -14.91 21.49
C GLN A 121 -1.38 -14.58 21.94
N GLY A 122 -0.57 -14.07 21.02
CA GLY A 122 0.83 -13.71 21.26
C GLY A 122 1.81 -14.86 21.03
N LEU A 123 1.34 -16.09 20.88
CA LEU A 123 2.19 -17.21 20.51
C LEU A 123 2.71 -17.06 19.08
N SER A 124 4.03 -17.01 18.95
CA SER A 124 4.74 -17.01 17.67
C SER A 124 5.23 -18.42 17.37
N LEU A 125 4.76 -18.99 16.27
CA LEU A 125 5.26 -20.25 15.74
C LEU A 125 6.34 -19.98 14.69
N ARG A 126 7.44 -20.72 14.79
CA ARG A 126 8.55 -20.68 13.84
C ARG A 126 8.62 -22.01 13.11
N ASN A 127 9.09 -21.99 11.86
CA ASN A 127 9.28 -23.18 11.03
C ASN A 127 7.96 -23.95 10.80
N VAL A 128 6.86 -23.21 10.59
CA VAL A 128 5.56 -23.79 10.28
C VAL A 128 5.26 -23.71 8.80
N GLN A 129 4.59 -24.73 8.29
CA GLN A 129 4.03 -24.72 6.97
C GLN A 129 2.58 -24.23 7.01
N ILE A 130 2.22 -23.33 6.11
CA ILE A 130 0.84 -22.94 5.87
C ILE A 130 0.40 -23.41 4.50
N LYS A 131 -0.91 -23.63 4.35
CA LYS A 131 -1.52 -24.03 3.08
C LYS A 131 -2.88 -23.36 2.94
N LEU A 132 -3.13 -22.72 1.80
CA LEU A 132 -4.48 -22.29 1.44
C LEU A 132 -5.08 -23.32 0.50
N ILE A 133 -6.32 -23.72 0.81
CA ILE A 133 -7.07 -24.71 0.06
C ILE A 133 -8.34 -24.02 -0.46
N ASP A 134 -8.56 -24.09 -1.78
CA ASP A 134 -9.84 -23.74 -2.37
C ASP A 134 -10.86 -24.80 -1.95
N ALA A 135 -11.76 -24.43 -1.03
CA ALA A 135 -12.77 -25.34 -0.49
C ALA A 135 -13.71 -25.91 -1.56
N SER A 136 -13.95 -25.17 -2.65
CA SER A 136 -14.84 -25.61 -3.73
C SER A 136 -14.21 -26.70 -4.60
N LYS A 137 -12.89 -26.66 -4.78
CA LYS A 137 -12.13 -27.59 -5.62
C LYS A 137 -11.33 -28.61 -4.81
N ASN A 138 -11.34 -28.48 -3.49
CA ASN A 138 -10.50 -29.23 -2.56
C ASN A 138 -9.02 -29.27 -3.01
N LYS A 139 -8.50 -28.15 -3.50
CA LYS A 139 -7.15 -28.06 -4.09
C LYS A 139 -6.32 -27.02 -3.37
N ALA A 140 -5.08 -27.39 -3.07
CA ALA A 140 -4.04 -26.46 -2.67
C ALA A 140 -3.85 -25.37 -3.71
N ILE A 141 -4.09 -24.12 -3.32
CA ILE A 141 -3.81 -22.95 -4.16
C ILE A 141 -2.54 -22.23 -3.72
N TYR A 142 -2.07 -22.51 -2.50
CA TYR A 142 -0.86 -21.92 -1.96
C TYR A 142 -0.25 -22.79 -0.86
N GLU A 143 1.08 -22.75 -0.74
CA GLU A 143 1.84 -23.43 0.31
C GLU A 143 3.12 -22.63 0.59
N ASP A 144 3.44 -22.43 1.87
CA ASP A 144 4.61 -21.65 2.29
C ASP A 144 5.11 -22.08 3.66
N PHE A 145 6.34 -21.69 3.98
CA PHE A 145 7.03 -22.11 5.18
C PHE A 145 7.71 -20.92 5.86
N GLY A 146 7.44 -20.73 7.15
CA GLY A 146 8.08 -19.66 7.90
C GLY A 146 7.48 -19.44 9.27
N GLU A 147 7.06 -18.19 9.52
CA GLU A 147 6.66 -17.72 10.84
C GLU A 147 5.20 -17.24 10.82
N MET A 148 4.46 -17.62 11.86
CA MET A 148 3.06 -17.27 12.07
C MET A 148 2.86 -16.78 13.51
N LEU A 149 1.96 -15.83 13.70
CA LEU A 149 1.60 -15.25 14.99
C LEU A 149 0.10 -15.38 15.22
N PHE A 150 -0.30 -15.91 16.38
CA PHE A 150 -1.69 -15.85 16.82
C PHE A 150 -2.02 -14.47 17.39
N THR A 151 -3.18 -13.93 16.99
CA THR A 151 -3.71 -12.64 17.45
C THR A 151 -5.11 -12.83 18.04
N HIS A 152 -5.61 -11.82 18.75
CA HIS A 152 -6.96 -11.83 19.33
C HIS A 152 -8.10 -11.93 18.31
N PHE A 153 -7.81 -11.72 17.02
CA PHE A 153 -8.79 -11.77 15.93
C PHE A 153 -8.51 -12.87 14.89
N GLY A 154 -7.39 -13.60 15.00
CA GLY A 154 -7.00 -14.60 14.01
C GLY A 154 -5.50 -14.83 13.97
N VAL A 155 -4.91 -14.82 12.76
CA VAL A 155 -3.48 -15.08 12.55
C VAL A 155 -2.80 -14.01 11.71
N SER A 156 -1.53 -13.78 11.99
CA SER A 156 -0.63 -12.83 11.33
C SER A 156 0.77 -13.44 11.20
N GLY A 157 1.78 -12.61 10.97
CA GLY A 157 3.17 -13.02 10.76
C GLY A 157 3.54 -13.05 9.28
N PRO A 158 4.85 -13.07 8.96
CA PRO A 158 5.34 -12.92 7.60
C PRO A 158 4.61 -13.82 6.62
N THR A 159 4.56 -15.12 6.90
CA THR A 159 3.99 -16.14 6.01
C THR A 159 2.49 -15.96 5.78
N ILE A 160 1.74 -15.35 6.71
CA ILE A 160 0.33 -14.99 6.53
C ILE A 160 0.15 -13.71 5.70
N LEU A 161 0.96 -12.68 5.95
CA LEU A 161 0.77 -11.38 5.32
C LEU A 161 1.07 -11.43 3.82
N VAL A 162 2.12 -12.12 3.39
CA VAL A 162 2.63 -11.98 2.02
C VAL A 162 1.69 -12.43 0.88
N HIS A 163 0.57 -13.12 1.15
CA HIS A 163 -0.09 -13.91 0.09
C HIS A 163 -1.63 -13.76 -0.05
N GLN A 164 -2.16 -12.57 0.23
CA GLN A 164 -3.59 -12.21 0.04
C GLN A 164 -4.02 -11.97 -1.43
N HIS A 165 -3.14 -12.19 -2.41
CA HIS A 165 -3.42 -11.92 -3.82
C HIS A 165 -4.02 -13.11 -4.59
N ILE A 166 -4.40 -14.19 -3.90
CA ILE A 166 -4.95 -15.42 -4.50
C ILE A 166 -6.48 -15.42 -4.42
#